data_AF-A0A329GBG7-F1
#
_entry.id   AF-A0A329GBG7-F1
#
_cell.length_a   1.000
_cell.length_b   1.000
_cell.length_c   1.000
_cell.angle_alpha   90.00
_cell.angle_beta   90.00
_cell.angle_gamma   90.00
#
_symmetry.space_group_name_H-M   'P 1'
#
loop_
_entity.id
_entity.type
_entity.pdbx_description
1 polymer ?
#
loop_
_entity_poly.entity_id
_entity_poly.type
_entity_poly.pdbx_seq_one_letter_code
_entity_poly.pdbx_strand_id
1 'polypeptide(L)'
;MEVRQKLLARGIQLEVISMAWMAIEFVLGVSAGIHAGSILLIAFGLDAFLETVAGGILIWRLRAEYNGADAKTVVRVERTASRLVKGILLLLSGYVLITSIMNLTNHEMPAESGVGLVIAIMSVILMPIMTTMKRRIGDRIQSEALRDDAMCNVTCAVLAGLVLGGMVLTALFGLWWADAVAAILFAIYVGREGLELFEK
;
A
#
# COMPACT_ATOMS: atom_id res chain seq x y z
N MET A 1 33.40 -5.22 -4.88
CA MET A 1 32.70 -3.94 -5.12
C MET A 1 31.71 -4.02 -6.28
N GLU A 2 32.08 -4.63 -7.42
CA GLU A 2 31.21 -4.76 -8.61
C GLU A 2 29.88 -5.52 -8.37
N VAL A 3 29.91 -6.60 -7.57
CA VAL A 3 28.70 -7.38 -7.21
C VAL A 3 27.70 -6.55 -6.40
N ARG A 4 28.19 -5.75 -5.44
CA ARG A 4 27.35 -4.88 -4.59
C ARG A 4 26.72 -3.76 -5.42
N GLN A 5 27.47 -3.15 -6.33
CA GLN A 5 26.94 -2.14 -7.26
C GLN A 5 25.85 -2.71 -8.19
N LYS A 6 26.04 -3.92 -8.74
CA LYS A 6 25.01 -4.59 -9.54
C LYS A 6 23.75 -4.89 -8.74
N LEU A 7 23.87 -5.28 -7.46
CA LEU A 7 22.72 -5.50 -6.58
C LEU A 7 21.99 -4.20 -6.22
N LEU A 8 22.71 -3.11 -5.98
CA LEU A 8 22.13 -1.79 -5.74
C LEU A 8 21.35 -1.30 -6.97
N ALA A 9 21.93 -1.41 -8.17
CA ALA A 9 21.26 -1.05 -9.41
C ALA A 9 19.97 -1.88 -9.62
N ARG A 10 20.02 -3.18 -9.34
CA ARG A 10 18.82 -4.05 -9.38
C ARG A 10 17.77 -3.66 -8.33
N GLY A 11 18.19 -3.29 -7.13
CA GLY A 11 17.28 -2.80 -6.09
C GLY A 11 16.55 -1.53 -6.53
N ILE A 12 17.28 -0.56 -7.09
CA ILE A 12 16.69 0.68 -7.62
C ILE A 12 15.73 0.39 -8.79
N GLN A 13 16.12 -0.48 -9.72
CA GLN A 13 15.25 -0.87 -10.83
C GLN A 13 13.97 -1.55 -10.33
N LEU A 14 14.09 -2.43 -9.33
CA LEU A 14 12.96 -3.10 -8.73
C LEU A 14 12.03 -2.11 -8.03
N GLU A 15 12.57 -1.11 -7.32
CA GLU A 15 11.75 -0.05 -6.72
C GLU A 15 11.02 0.79 -7.76
N VAL A 16 11.69 1.17 -8.85
CA VAL A 16 11.04 1.92 -9.93
C VAL A 16 9.90 1.11 -10.55
N ILE A 17 10.10 -0.20 -10.76
CA ILE A 17 9.04 -1.10 -11.25
C ILE A 17 7.91 -1.20 -10.24
N SER A 18 8.21 -1.35 -8.95
CA SER A 18 7.21 -1.40 -7.88
C SER A 18 6.38 -0.11 -7.83
N MET A 19 7.02 1.06 -7.84
CA MET A 19 6.33 2.35 -7.85
C MET A 19 5.47 2.56 -9.10
N ALA A 20 5.93 2.11 -10.27
CA ALA A 20 5.13 2.16 -11.48
C ALA A 20 3.88 1.29 -11.36
N TRP A 21 4.00 0.10 -10.76
CA TRP A 21 2.86 -0.77 -10.48
C TRP A 21 1.91 -0.15 -9.44
N MET A 22 2.42 0.41 -8.34
CA MET A 22 1.61 1.10 -7.33
C MET A 22 0.83 2.29 -7.92
N ALA A 23 1.45 3.04 -8.84
CA ALA A 23 0.76 4.13 -9.52
C ALA A 23 -0.40 3.62 -10.38
N ILE A 24 -0.25 2.47 -11.04
CA ILE A 24 -1.33 1.81 -11.79
C ILE A 24 -2.43 1.37 -10.83
N GLU A 25 -2.11 0.74 -9.71
CA GLU A 25 -3.08 0.33 -8.69
C GLU A 25 -3.84 1.51 -8.09
N PHE A 26 -3.16 2.61 -7.81
CA PHE A 26 -3.80 3.83 -7.33
C PHE A 26 -4.83 4.35 -8.34
N VAL A 27 -4.41 4.55 -9.60
CA VAL A 27 -5.29 5.11 -10.63
C VAL A 27 -6.46 4.18 -10.91
N LEU A 28 -6.19 2.89 -11.14
CA LEU A 28 -7.23 1.92 -11.48
C LEU A 28 -8.11 1.57 -10.28
N GLY A 29 -7.53 1.43 -9.09
CA GLY A 29 -8.26 1.12 -7.85
C GLY A 29 -9.20 2.26 -7.45
N VAL A 30 -8.71 3.50 -7.39
CA VAL A 30 -9.56 4.66 -7.04
C VAL A 30 -10.65 4.89 -8.09
N SER A 31 -10.31 4.86 -9.38
CA SER A 31 -11.31 5.08 -10.44
C SER A 31 -12.38 3.98 -10.46
N ALA A 32 -11.97 2.71 -10.36
CA ALA A 32 -12.87 1.58 -10.28
C ALA A 32 -13.74 1.64 -9.01
N GLY A 33 -13.17 2.05 -7.88
CA GLY A 33 -13.88 2.17 -6.62
C GLY A 33 -14.94 3.27 -6.64
N ILE A 34 -14.62 4.43 -7.21
CA ILE A 34 -15.58 5.52 -7.40
C ILE A 34 -16.72 5.09 -8.32
N HIS A 35 -16.42 4.45 -9.46
CA HIS A 35 -17.44 4.00 -10.40
C HIS A 35 -18.33 2.89 -9.82
N ALA A 36 -17.77 2.03 -8.98
CA ALA A 36 -18.47 0.92 -8.35
C ALA A 36 -19.18 1.32 -7.05
N GLY A 37 -18.87 2.48 -6.46
CA GLY A 37 -19.27 2.80 -5.10
C GLY A 37 -18.63 1.90 -4.03
N SER A 38 -17.49 1.26 -4.34
CA SER A 38 -16.76 0.39 -3.40
C SER A 38 -15.74 1.21 -2.61
N ILE A 39 -15.97 1.34 -1.31
CA ILE A 39 -15.07 2.07 -0.41
C ILE A 39 -13.80 1.27 -0.20
N LEU A 40 -13.91 -0.06 -0.09
CA LEU A 40 -12.76 -0.93 0.08
C LEU A 40 -11.80 -0.84 -1.11
N LEU A 41 -12.32 -0.71 -2.34
CA LEU A 41 -11.50 -0.56 -3.53
C LEU A 41 -10.86 0.85 -3.63
N ILE A 42 -11.56 1.89 -3.18
CA ILE A 42 -10.97 3.24 -3.02
C ILE A 42 -9.83 3.20 -2.00
N ALA A 43 -10.04 2.55 -0.85
CA ALA A 43 -9.04 2.40 0.19
C ALA A 43 -7.79 1.66 -0.32
N PHE A 44 -7.98 0.58 -1.07
CA PHE A 44 -6.92 -0.14 -1.75
C PHE A 44 -6.11 0.74 -2.71
N GLY A 45 -6.77 1.55 -3.54
CA GLY A 45 -6.06 2.48 -4.42
C GLY A 45 -5.28 3.54 -3.64
N LEU A 46 -5.86 4.10 -2.57
CA LEU A 46 -5.21 5.12 -1.74
C LEU A 46 -4.03 4.56 -0.93
N ASP A 47 -4.07 3.29 -0.54
CA ASP A 47 -2.95 2.58 0.05
C ASP A 47 -1.75 2.52 -0.92
N ALA A 48 -1.99 2.12 -2.18
CA ALA A 48 -0.95 2.10 -3.22
C ALA A 48 -0.33 3.49 -3.49
N PHE A 49 -1.11 4.58 -3.36
CA PHE A 49 -0.57 5.93 -3.43
C PHE A 49 0.42 6.21 -2.28
N LEU A 50 0.08 5.80 -1.06
CA LEU A 50 0.96 5.97 0.09
C LEU A 50 2.24 5.14 -0.02
N GLU A 51 2.15 3.92 -0.55
CA GLU A 51 3.33 3.10 -0.87
C GLU A 51 4.21 3.77 -1.92
N THR A 52 3.63 4.39 -2.96
CA THR A 52 4.39 5.15 -3.96
C THR A 52 5.15 6.31 -3.33
N VAL A 53 4.53 7.04 -2.40
CA VAL A 53 5.17 8.13 -1.66
C VAL A 53 6.31 7.59 -0.78
N ALA A 54 6.07 6.48 -0.06
CA ALA A 54 7.08 5.82 0.78
C ALA A 54 8.29 5.35 -0.04
N GLY A 55 8.07 4.70 -1.18
CA GLY A 55 9.13 4.27 -2.11
C GLY A 55 9.92 5.46 -2.68
N GLY A 56 9.26 6.59 -2.97
CA GLY A 56 9.93 7.82 -3.38
C GLY A 56 10.87 8.39 -2.31
N ILE A 57 10.42 8.38 -1.05
CA ILE A 57 11.23 8.78 0.11
C ILE A 57 12.43 7.83 0.28
N LEU A 58 12.22 6.52 0.10
CA LEU A 58 13.28 5.51 0.15
C LEU A 58 14.35 5.76 -0.93
N ILE A 59 13.94 6.02 -2.18
CA ILE A 59 14.87 6.34 -3.27
C ILE A 59 15.68 7.60 -2.93
N TRP A 60 15.02 8.65 -2.40
CA TRP A 60 15.72 9.85 -1.95
C TRP A 60 16.75 9.53 -0.87
N ARG A 61 16.38 8.73 0.13
CA ARG A 61 17.26 8.27 1.23
C ARG A 61 18.49 7.52 0.69
N LEU A 62 18.28 6.54 -0.20
CA LEU A 62 19.36 5.76 -0.80
C LEU A 62 20.30 6.64 -1.64
N ARG A 63 19.77 7.64 -2.36
CA ARG A 63 20.58 8.62 -3.10
C ARG A 63 21.36 9.56 -2.16
N ALA A 64 20.75 9.98 -1.05
CA ALA A 64 21.41 10.82 -0.05
C ALA A 64 22.56 10.08 0.65
N GLU A 65 22.36 8.81 1.04
CA GLU A 65 23.41 7.94 1.58
C GLU A 65 24.54 7.73 0.56
N TYR A 66 24.20 7.51 -0.71
CA TYR A 66 25.20 7.34 -1.78
C TYR A 66 26.05 8.60 -2.01
N ASN A 67 25.43 9.78 -1.91
CA ASN A 67 26.11 11.07 -2.10
C ASN A 67 26.87 11.57 -0.85
N GLY A 68 26.95 10.78 0.22
CA GLY A 68 27.68 11.12 1.44
C GLY A 68 27.00 12.21 2.28
N ALA A 69 25.67 12.33 2.21
CA ALA A 69 24.92 13.26 3.04
C ALA A 69 25.09 12.95 4.54
N ASP A 70 25.05 13.98 5.38
CA ASP A 70 25.14 13.84 6.82
C ASP A 70 24.02 12.94 7.38
N ALA A 71 24.41 11.92 8.15
CA ALA A 71 23.51 10.91 8.69
C ALA A 71 22.38 11.52 9.54
N LYS A 72 22.64 12.62 10.27
CA LYS A 72 21.60 13.29 11.06
C LYS A 72 20.52 13.95 10.19
N THR A 73 20.92 14.46 9.03
CA THR A 73 20.00 15.07 8.06
C THR A 73 19.11 14.01 7.42
N VAL A 74 19.68 12.85 7.05
CA VAL A 74 18.92 11.71 6.50
C VAL A 74 17.86 11.23 7.49
N VAL A 75 18.25 10.96 8.74
CA VAL A 75 17.32 10.50 9.79
C VAL A 75 16.19 11.51 10.06
N ARG A 76 16.49 12.81 10.04
CA ARG A 76 15.47 13.86 10.26
C ARG A 76 14.42 13.88 9.15
N VAL A 77 14.85 13.77 7.89
CA VAL A 77 13.92 13.76 6.75
C VAL A 77 13.08 12.50 6.76
N GLU A 78 13.69 11.34 7.02
CA GLU A 78 13.00 10.05 7.14
C GLU A 78 11.91 10.10 8.22
N ARG A 79 12.22 10.67 9.39
CA ARG A 79 11.26 10.81 10.49
C ARG A 79 10.10 11.75 10.14
N THR A 80 10.40 12.87 9.47
CA THR A 80 9.37 13.82 9.03
C THR A 80 8.45 13.20 7.98
N ALA A 81 9.04 12.54 6.99
CA ALA A 81 8.31 11.91 5.91
C ALA A 81 7.46 10.73 6.40
N SER A 82 8.01 9.89 7.28
CA SER A 82 7.27 8.81 7.97
C SER A 82 6.07 9.35 8.76
N ARG A 83 6.23 10.44 9.52
CA ARG A 83 5.10 11.06 10.24
C ARG A 83 4.04 11.59 9.29
N LEU A 84 4.44 12.17 8.16
CA LEU A 84 3.51 12.71 7.17
C LEU A 84 2.70 11.59 6.52
N VAL A 85 3.36 10.52 6.06
CA VAL A 85 2.70 9.32 5.51
C VAL A 85 1.73 8.73 6.53
N LYS A 86 2.15 8.55 7.79
CA LYS A 86 1.28 8.06 8.87
C LYS A 86 0.09 8.98 9.13
N GLY A 87 0.30 10.30 9.10
CA GLY A 87 -0.78 11.28 9.26
C GLY A 87 -1.82 11.18 8.16
N ILE A 88 -1.40 11.02 6.90
CA ILE A 88 -2.32 10.81 5.78
C ILE A 88 -3.04 9.46 5.91
N LEU A 89 -2.32 8.40 6.32
CA LEU A 89 -2.88 7.06 6.52
C LEU A 89 -3.97 7.06 7.62
N LEU A 90 -3.77 7.81 8.71
CA LEU A 90 -4.78 8.00 9.75
C LEU A 90 -6.01 8.77 9.24
N LEU A 91 -5.81 9.82 8.45
CA LEU A 91 -6.91 10.56 7.81
C LEU A 91 -7.70 9.66 6.85
N LEU A 92 -6.99 8.84 6.05
CA LEU A 92 -7.58 7.86 5.15
C LEU A 92 -8.41 6.83 5.93
N SER A 93 -7.86 6.26 7.00
CA SER A 93 -8.55 5.32 7.89
C SER A 93 -9.84 5.95 8.46
N GLY A 94 -9.77 7.19 8.95
CA GLY A 94 -10.94 7.92 9.44
C GLY A 94 -12.01 8.12 8.37
N TYR A 95 -11.60 8.52 7.16
CA TYR A 95 -12.51 8.65 6.01
C TYR A 95 -13.20 7.32 5.68
N VAL A 96 -12.43 6.25 5.51
CA VAL A 96 -12.94 4.91 5.19
C VAL A 96 -13.91 4.42 6.26
N LEU A 97 -13.61 4.63 7.55
CA LEU A 97 -14.51 4.29 8.65
C LEU A 97 -15.85 5.00 8.55
N ILE A 98 -15.83 6.34 8.40
CA ILE A 98 -17.06 7.14 8.35
C ILE A 98 -17.90 6.74 7.15
N THR A 99 -17.30 6.65 5.96
CA THR A 99 -18.04 6.29 4.73
C THR A 99 -18.56 4.86 4.81
N SER A 100 -17.82 3.92 5.38
CA SER A 100 -18.28 2.53 5.51
C SER A 100 -19.47 2.40 6.46
N ILE A 101 -19.48 3.16 7.56
CA ILE A 101 -20.63 3.23 8.47
C ILE A 101 -21.85 3.80 7.75
N MET A 102 -21.67 4.87 6.96
CA MET A 102 -22.75 5.46 6.17
C MET A 102 -23.34 4.46 5.16
N ASN A 103 -22.50 3.76 4.39
CA ASN A 103 -22.94 2.74 3.44
C ASN A 103 -23.69 1.61 4.14
N LEU A 104 -23.22 1.20 5.33
CA LEU A 104 -23.89 0.18 6.13
C LEU A 104 -25.28 0.65 6.60
N THR A 105 -25.42 1.91 7.02
CA THR A 105 -26.72 2.46 7.41
C THR A 105 -27.67 2.64 6.22
N ASN A 106 -27.15 3.00 5.05
CA ASN A 106 -27.93 3.24 3.84
C ASN A 106 -28.24 1.96 3.04
N HIS A 107 -27.68 0.81 3.44
CA HIS A 107 -27.77 -0.46 2.71
C HIS A 107 -27.25 -0.34 1.27
N GLU A 108 -26.20 0.44 1.07
CA GLU A 108 -25.57 0.64 -0.24
C GLU A 108 -24.69 -0.57 -0.60
N MET A 109 -25.02 -1.21 -1.72
CA MET A 109 -24.26 -2.32 -2.28
C MET A 109 -23.38 -1.82 -3.43
N PRO A 110 -22.06 -2.10 -3.41
CA PRO A 110 -21.20 -1.74 -4.53
C PRO A 110 -21.60 -2.50 -5.80
N ALA A 111 -21.51 -1.82 -6.94
CA ALA A 111 -21.65 -2.45 -8.24
C ALA A 111 -20.41 -3.30 -8.58
N GLU A 112 -20.57 -4.28 -9.47
CA GLU A 112 -19.45 -5.08 -9.93
C GLU A 112 -18.46 -4.25 -10.74
N SER A 113 -17.15 -4.46 -10.50
CA SER A 113 -16.08 -3.79 -11.23
C SER A 113 -15.09 -4.79 -11.78
N GLY A 114 -15.16 -5.06 -13.09
CA GLY A 114 -14.19 -5.92 -13.78
C GLY A 114 -12.76 -5.40 -13.69
N VAL A 115 -12.58 -4.07 -13.73
CA VAL A 115 -11.27 -3.44 -13.53
C VAL A 115 -10.75 -3.65 -12.11
N GLY A 116 -11.62 -3.46 -11.11
CA GLY A 116 -11.31 -3.71 -9.70
C GLY A 116 -10.94 -5.16 -9.41
N LEU A 117 -11.64 -6.11 -10.03
CA LEU A 117 -11.34 -7.54 -9.92
C LEU A 117 -9.97 -7.87 -10.51
N VAL A 118 -9.70 -7.42 -11.75
CA VAL A 118 -8.44 -7.71 -12.44
C VAL A 118 -7.26 -7.10 -11.67
N ILE A 119 -7.36 -5.84 -11.22
CA ILE A 119 -6.26 -5.23 -10.49
C ILE A 119 -5.99 -5.97 -9.19
N ALA A 120 -7.02 -6.31 -8.41
CA ALA A 120 -6.84 -7.00 -7.14
C ALA A 120 -6.28 -8.43 -7.32
N ILE A 121 -6.67 -9.17 -8.38
CA ILE A 121 -6.04 -10.47 -8.73
C ILE A 121 -4.56 -10.28 -9.01
N MET A 122 -4.22 -9.28 -9.83
CA MET A 122 -2.84 -9.00 -10.18
C MET A 122 -2.02 -8.60 -8.94
N SER A 123 -2.57 -7.80 -8.04
CA SER A 123 -1.93 -7.40 -6.78
C SER A 123 -1.63 -8.59 -5.89
N VAL A 124 -2.59 -9.49 -5.67
CA VAL A 124 -2.39 -10.71 -4.86
C VAL A 124 -1.25 -11.58 -5.39
N ILE A 125 -1.00 -11.56 -6.71
CA ILE A 125 0.06 -12.35 -7.35
C ILE A 125 1.40 -11.59 -7.38
N LEU A 126 1.39 -10.33 -7.83
CA LEU A 126 2.60 -9.55 -8.06
C LEU A 126 3.24 -9.10 -6.75
N MET A 127 2.46 -8.79 -5.72
CA MET A 127 2.98 -8.29 -4.45
C MET A 127 3.90 -9.30 -3.75
N PRO A 128 3.53 -10.58 -3.55
CA PRO A 128 4.45 -11.56 -2.96
C PRO A 128 5.72 -11.80 -3.78
N ILE A 129 5.63 -11.70 -5.12
CA ILE A 129 6.78 -11.79 -6.02
C ILE A 129 7.72 -10.63 -5.75
N MET A 130 7.21 -9.39 -5.72
CA MET A 130 7.97 -8.19 -5.43
C MET A 130 8.59 -8.24 -4.02
N THR A 131 7.82 -8.62 -2.99
CA THR A 131 8.34 -8.83 -1.62
C THR A 131 9.53 -9.79 -1.62
N THR A 132 9.42 -10.93 -2.30
CA THR A 132 10.49 -11.93 -2.33
C THR A 132 11.74 -11.39 -3.03
N MET A 133 11.57 -10.65 -4.12
CA MET A 133 12.67 -10.03 -4.86
C MET A 133 13.35 -8.92 -4.03
N LYS A 134 12.58 -8.02 -3.43
CA LYS A 134 13.08 -6.91 -2.60
C LYS A 134 13.81 -7.43 -1.36
N ARG A 135 13.21 -8.37 -0.63
CA ARG A 135 13.86 -9.02 0.54
C ARG A 135 15.19 -9.67 0.18
N ARG A 136 15.24 -10.46 -0.90
CA ARG A 136 16.49 -11.12 -1.33
C ARG A 136 17.59 -10.12 -1.67
N ILE A 137 17.25 -8.99 -2.29
CA ILE A 137 18.24 -7.95 -2.59
C ILE A 137 18.64 -7.25 -1.29
N GLY A 138 17.66 -6.84 -0.46
CA GLY A 138 17.86 -6.20 0.84
C GLY A 138 18.77 -6.99 1.77
N ASP A 139 18.61 -8.31 1.82
CA ASP A 139 19.47 -9.22 2.58
C ASP A 139 20.91 -9.22 2.09
N ARG A 140 21.12 -9.18 0.77
CA ARG A 140 22.47 -9.22 0.18
C ARG A 140 23.20 -7.89 0.29
N ILE A 141 22.48 -6.78 0.32
CA ILE A 141 23.07 -5.44 0.47
C ILE A 141 23.01 -4.92 1.91
N GLN A 142 22.43 -5.70 2.84
CA GLN A 142 22.19 -5.34 4.25
C GLN A 142 21.44 -4.01 4.37
N SER A 143 20.42 -3.80 3.53
CA SER A 143 19.57 -2.61 3.57
C SER A 143 18.30 -2.92 4.34
N GLU A 144 18.19 -2.38 5.56
CA GLU A 144 16.97 -2.44 6.36
C GLU A 144 15.81 -1.75 5.65
N ALA A 145 16.07 -0.58 5.06
CA ALA A 145 15.03 0.19 4.38
C ALA A 145 14.39 -0.55 3.18
N LEU A 146 15.16 -1.35 2.42
CA LEU A 146 14.60 -2.18 1.35
C LEU A 146 13.83 -3.41 1.87
N ARG A 147 14.16 -3.89 3.07
CA ARG A 147 13.41 -4.98 3.73
C ARG A 147 12.09 -4.47 4.30
N ASP A 148 12.11 -3.27 4.87
CA ASP A 148 10.92 -2.60 5.40
C ASP A 148 9.94 -2.26 4.28
N ASP A 149 10.43 -1.74 3.16
CA ASP A 149 9.61 -1.50 1.98
C ASP A 149 8.99 -2.80 1.41
N ALA A 150 9.76 -3.91 1.41
CA ALA A 150 9.22 -5.20 1.01
C ALA A 150 8.06 -5.70 1.89
N MET A 151 7.94 -5.21 3.14
CA MET A 151 6.81 -5.50 4.02
C MET A 151 5.55 -4.74 3.63
N CYS A 152 5.67 -3.53 3.07
CA CYS A 152 4.52 -2.78 2.56
C CYS A 152 3.78 -3.61 1.49
N ASN A 153 4.52 -4.17 0.52
CA ASN A 153 3.95 -5.07 -0.48
C ASN A 153 3.17 -6.26 0.14
N VAL A 154 3.57 -6.78 1.31
CA VAL A 154 2.80 -7.85 1.99
C VAL A 154 1.45 -7.33 2.48
N THR A 155 1.44 -6.17 3.11
CA THR A 155 0.21 -5.52 3.57
C THR A 155 -0.72 -5.23 2.38
N CYS A 156 -0.18 -4.73 1.26
CA CYS A 156 -0.95 -4.52 0.05
C CYS A 156 -1.52 -5.82 -0.52
N ALA A 157 -0.76 -6.92 -0.50
CA ALA A 157 -1.25 -8.24 -0.91
C ALA A 157 -2.44 -8.72 -0.04
N VAL A 158 -2.36 -8.50 1.27
CA VAL A 158 -3.44 -8.85 2.21
C VAL A 158 -4.68 -8.00 1.92
N LEU A 159 -4.52 -6.69 1.72
CA LEU A 159 -5.61 -5.79 1.38
C LEU A 159 -6.26 -6.16 0.04
N ALA A 160 -5.46 -6.45 -0.99
CA ALA A 160 -5.96 -6.94 -2.26
C ALA A 160 -6.74 -8.26 -2.09
N GLY A 161 -6.28 -9.15 -1.22
CA GLY A 161 -7.00 -10.37 -0.85
C GLY A 161 -8.35 -10.08 -0.18
N LEU A 162 -8.41 -9.08 0.71
CA LEU A 162 -9.67 -8.63 1.33
C LEU A 162 -10.62 -8.03 0.29
N VAL A 163 -10.11 -7.21 -0.64
CA VAL A 163 -10.88 -6.67 -1.78
C VAL A 163 -11.48 -7.81 -2.61
N LEU A 164 -10.66 -8.77 -3.04
CA LEU A 164 -11.12 -9.93 -3.82
C LEU A 164 -12.15 -10.76 -3.06
N GLY A 165 -11.89 -11.04 -1.78
CA GLY A 165 -12.82 -11.77 -0.93
C GLY A 165 -14.15 -11.04 -0.83
N GLY A 166 -14.14 -9.74 -0.56
CA GLY A 166 -15.32 -8.88 -0.50
C GLY A 166 -16.10 -8.89 -1.82
N MET A 167 -15.41 -8.72 -2.94
CA MET A 167 -16.03 -8.73 -4.28
C MET A 167 -16.66 -10.09 -4.60
N VAL A 168 -15.95 -11.20 -4.40
CA VAL A 168 -16.44 -12.55 -4.68
C VAL A 168 -17.62 -12.91 -3.78
N LEU A 169 -17.55 -12.57 -2.48
CA LEU A 169 -18.65 -12.79 -1.55
C LEU A 169 -19.89 -11.98 -1.93
N THR A 170 -19.69 -10.72 -2.32
CA THR A 170 -20.77 -9.83 -2.76
C THR A 170 -21.42 -10.34 -4.05
N ALA A 171 -20.62 -10.78 -5.03
CA ALA A 171 -21.11 -11.30 -6.31
C ALA A 171 -21.86 -12.64 -6.16
N LEU A 172 -21.38 -13.56 -5.31
CA LEU A 172 -21.98 -14.88 -5.16
C LEU A 172 -23.19 -14.90 -4.22
N PHE A 173 -23.17 -14.11 -3.15
CA PHE A 173 -24.17 -14.18 -2.07
C PHE A 173 -25.02 -12.93 -1.93
N GLY A 174 -24.78 -11.88 -2.71
CA GLY A 174 -25.51 -10.61 -2.62
C GLY A 174 -25.32 -9.90 -1.27
N LEU A 175 -24.18 -10.13 -0.60
CA LEU A 175 -23.91 -9.58 0.73
C LEU A 175 -23.59 -8.09 0.64
N TRP A 176 -24.63 -7.26 0.65
CA TRP A 176 -24.54 -5.80 0.58
C TRP A 176 -23.60 -5.17 1.63
N TRP A 177 -23.42 -5.82 2.79
CA TRP A 177 -22.58 -5.32 3.88
C TRP A 177 -21.10 -5.75 3.79
N ALA A 178 -20.75 -6.71 2.91
CA ALA A 178 -19.43 -7.33 2.93
C ALA A 178 -18.29 -6.33 2.67
N ASP A 179 -18.45 -5.44 1.68
CA ASP A 179 -17.48 -4.39 1.35
C ASP A 179 -17.27 -3.43 2.51
N ALA A 180 -18.36 -2.92 3.11
CA ALA A 180 -18.32 -1.97 4.22
C ALA A 180 -17.66 -2.59 5.47
N VAL A 181 -17.99 -3.84 5.82
CA VAL A 181 -17.37 -4.52 6.98
C VAL A 181 -15.89 -4.77 6.75
N ALA A 182 -15.50 -5.24 5.55
CA ALA A 182 -14.09 -5.43 5.22
C ALA A 182 -13.31 -4.10 5.23
N ALA A 183 -13.91 -3.01 4.74
CA ALA A 183 -13.33 -1.67 4.78
C ALA A 183 -13.16 -1.16 6.22
N ILE A 184 -14.14 -1.40 7.11
CA ILE A 184 -14.03 -1.07 8.54
C ILE A 184 -12.89 -1.85 9.19
N LEU A 185 -12.83 -3.16 8.98
CA LEU A 185 -11.78 -4.00 9.56
C LEU A 185 -10.39 -3.55 9.11
N PHE A 186 -10.23 -3.25 7.83
CA PHE A 186 -8.98 -2.72 7.28
C PHE A 186 -8.64 -1.35 7.89
N ALA A 187 -9.60 -0.44 7.95
CA ALA A 187 -9.36 0.89 8.50
C ALA A 187 -9.00 0.85 10.00
N ILE A 188 -9.59 -0.06 10.78
CA ILE A 188 -9.19 -0.27 12.19
C ILE A 188 -7.77 -0.81 12.27
N TYR A 189 -7.42 -1.81 11.45
CA TYR A 189 -6.07 -2.39 11.41
C TYR A 189 -5.02 -1.33 11.11
N VAL A 190 -5.21 -0.58 10.03
CA VAL A 190 -4.32 0.50 9.59
C VAL A 190 -4.28 1.66 10.58
N GLY A 191 -5.44 2.02 11.14
CA GLY A 191 -5.53 3.10 12.13
C GLY A 191 -4.74 2.77 13.40
N ARG A 192 -4.77 1.50 13.85
CA ARG A 192 -3.98 1.04 14.97
C ARG A 192 -2.48 1.09 14.70
N GLU A 193 -2.03 0.59 13.55
CA GLU A 193 -0.62 0.70 13.16
C GLU A 193 -0.16 2.17 13.08
N GLY A 194 -1.01 3.05 12.54
CA GLY A 194 -0.74 4.48 12.50
C GLY A 194 -0.51 5.07 13.90
N LEU A 195 -1.39 4.76 14.85
CA LEU A 195 -1.34 5.27 16.23
C LEU A 195 -0.14 4.72 17.03
N GLU A 196 0.09 3.40 17.02
CA GLU A 196 1.21 2.77 17.75
C GLU A 196 2.57 3.34 17.31
N LEU A 197 2.66 3.81 16.07
CA LEU A 197 3.87 4.37 15.49
C LEU A 197 3.99 5.90 15.62
N PHE A 198 2.97 6.60 16.13
CA PHE A 198 3.05 7.99 16.58
C PHE A 198 3.56 8.11 18.02
N GLU A 199 3.38 7.06 18.84
CA GLU A 199 3.82 7.01 20.23
C GLU A 199 5.32 6.68 20.41
N LYS A 200 6.02 6.26 19.34
CA LYS A 200 7.47 6.01 19.29
C LYS A 200 8.27 7.15 18.64
#